data_AF-A0A512HAZ3-F1
#
_entry.id   AF-A0A512HAZ3-F1
#
_cell.length_a   1.000
_cell.length_b   1.000
_cell.length_c   1.000
_cell.angle_alpha   90.00
_cell.angle_beta   90.00
_cell.angle_gamma   90.00
#
_symmetry.space_group_name_H-M   'P 1'
#
loop_
_entity.id
_entity.type
_entity.pdbx_description
1 polymer ?
#
loop_
_entity_poly.entity_id
_entity_poly.type
_entity_poly.pdbx_seq_one_letter_code
_entity_poly.pdbx_strand_id
1 'polypeptide(L)'
;MIEVLVAPQSDLVTVDEARADVGAGDDATLAAVIKRASAAAETFIGRPVLAGTYRETVWLPRPVADVWLSRWPVGAVSGITLDGQDVTGTGWRLNGGALVRWSDGRPGLWGAGDLAVTYTAGHATCPEDIKAAVLTLVRDMYFAIGRDAAIKSDTYCDGTSVTMAVNLPSISRAVTDLLMPYRGVVVG
;
A
#
# COMPACT_ATOMS: atom_id res chain seq x y z
N MET A 1 11.57 -7.65 14.71
CA MET A 1 10.67 -8.70 14.16
C MET A 1 9.29 -8.10 14.00
N ILE A 2 8.65 -8.29 12.84
CA ILE A 2 7.27 -7.81 12.60
C ILE A 2 6.36 -9.02 12.42
N GLU A 3 5.25 -9.02 13.14
CA GLU A 3 4.16 -9.97 13.06
C GLU A 3 2.91 -9.24 12.54
N VAL A 4 2.17 -9.88 11.64
CA VAL A 4 0.91 -9.34 11.10
C VAL A 4 -0.23 -9.93 11.91
N LEU A 5 -0.92 -9.11 12.71
CA LEU A 5 -2.08 -9.53 13.51
C LEU A 5 -3.37 -9.50 12.69
N VAL A 6 -3.53 -8.47 11.86
CA VAL A 6 -4.65 -8.34 10.93
C VAL A 6 -4.08 -7.87 9.59
N ALA A 7 -4.24 -8.70 8.56
CA ALA A 7 -3.81 -8.35 7.22
C ALA A 7 -4.67 -7.20 6.67
N PRO A 8 -4.06 -6.25 5.92
CA PRO A 8 -4.81 -5.23 5.22
C PRO A 8 -5.67 -5.87 4.12
N GLN A 9 -6.76 -5.18 3.76
CA GLN A 9 -7.59 -5.62 2.64
C GLN A 9 -6.79 -5.55 1.33
N SER A 10 -6.89 -6.60 0.50
CA SER A 10 -6.16 -6.70 -0.76
C SER A 10 -6.77 -5.89 -1.90
N ASP A 11 -8.07 -5.63 -1.81
CA ASP A 11 -8.85 -5.03 -2.89
C ASP A 11 -8.95 -3.52 -2.64
N LEU A 12 -8.25 -2.73 -3.47
CA LEU A 12 -8.15 -1.27 -3.32
C LEU A 12 -9.37 -0.50 -3.85
N VAL A 13 -10.18 -1.15 -4.68
CA VAL A 13 -11.34 -0.62 -5.38
C VAL A 13 -12.44 -1.68 -5.34
N THR A 14 -13.69 -1.25 -5.30
CA THR A 14 -14.86 -2.13 -5.29
C THR A 14 -15.26 -2.61 -6.69
N VAL A 15 -16.00 -3.71 -6.77
CA VAL A 15 -16.53 -4.22 -8.05
C VAL A 15 -17.50 -3.22 -8.70
N ASP A 16 -18.28 -2.48 -7.90
CA ASP A 16 -19.20 -1.46 -8.40
C ASP A 16 -18.47 -0.28 -9.03
N GLU A 17 -17.38 0.20 -8.42
CA GLU A 17 -16.51 1.25 -8.99
C GLU A 17 -15.86 0.77 -10.30
N ALA A 18 -15.34 -0.46 -10.34
CA ALA A 18 -14.76 -1.03 -11.55
C ALA A 18 -15.80 -1.20 -12.67
N ARG A 19 -17.03 -1.61 -12.32
CA ARG A 19 -18.14 -1.73 -13.28
C ARG A 19 -18.56 -0.37 -13.82
N ALA A 20 -18.58 0.67 -12.98
CA ALA A 20 -18.87 2.03 -13.43
C ALA A 20 -17.84 2.53 -14.46
N ASP A 21 -16.57 2.12 -14.32
CA ASP A 21 -15.47 2.57 -15.19
C ASP A 21 -15.35 1.80 -16.51
N VAL A 22 -15.54 0.48 -16.47
CA VAL A 22 -15.33 -0.43 -17.63
C VAL A 22 -16.64 -0.77 -18.34
N GLY A 23 -17.79 -0.56 -17.69
CA GLY A 23 -19.12 -0.90 -18.19
C GLY A 23 -19.58 -2.30 -17.78
N ALA A 24 -20.57 -2.82 -18.50
CA ALA A 24 -21.14 -4.14 -18.19
C ALA A 24 -20.10 -5.26 -18.43
N GLY A 25 -19.78 -6.00 -17.37
CA GLY A 25 -18.85 -7.12 -17.39
C GLY A 25 -19.25 -8.17 -16.35
N ASP A 26 -18.67 -9.36 -16.46
CA ASP A 26 -18.86 -10.42 -15.49
C ASP A 26 -18.13 -10.11 -14.18
N ASP A 27 -18.82 -10.20 -13.05
CA ASP A 27 -18.31 -9.84 -11.73
C ASP A 27 -17.14 -10.70 -11.29
N ALA A 28 -17.14 -11.98 -11.66
CA ALA A 28 -16.03 -12.87 -11.34
C ALA A 28 -14.75 -12.44 -12.07
N THR A 29 -14.90 -12.05 -13.34
CA THR A 29 -13.79 -11.52 -14.14
C THR A 29 -13.28 -10.19 -13.58
N LEU A 30 -14.19 -9.26 -13.24
CA LEU A 30 -13.82 -7.97 -12.63
C LEU A 30 -13.08 -8.17 -11.30
N ALA A 31 -13.59 -9.03 -10.41
CA ALA A 31 -12.94 -9.33 -9.14
C ALA A 31 -11.52 -9.91 -9.32
N ALA A 32 -11.32 -10.78 -10.31
CA ALA A 32 -10.01 -11.34 -10.62
C ALA A 32 -9.03 -10.27 -11.14
N VAL A 33 -9.50 -9.35 -11.98
CA VAL A 33 -8.69 -8.25 -12.52
C VAL A 33 -8.35 -7.24 -11.42
N ILE A 34 -9.30 -6.87 -10.56
CA ILE A 34 -9.08 -5.96 -9.42
C ILE A 34 -7.98 -6.49 -8.50
N LYS A 35 -7.99 -7.79 -8.18
CA LYS A 35 -6.94 -8.42 -7.37
C LYS A 35 -5.57 -8.30 -8.00
N ARG A 36 -5.46 -8.55 -9.31
CA ARG A 36 -4.18 -8.44 -10.03
C ARG A 36 -3.70 -7.00 -10.12
N ALA A 37 -4.59 -6.06 -10.41
CA ALA A 37 -4.27 -4.64 -10.51
C ALA A 37 -3.85 -4.07 -9.14
N SER A 38 -4.56 -4.44 -8.07
CA SER A 38 -4.23 -4.04 -6.70
C SER A 38 -2.87 -4.59 -6.28
N ALA A 39 -2.61 -5.88 -6.52
CA ALA A 39 -1.31 -6.49 -6.25
C ALA A 39 -0.16 -5.84 -7.05
N ALA A 40 -0.39 -5.47 -8.31
CA ALA A 40 0.59 -4.75 -9.12
C ALA A 40 0.89 -3.35 -8.58
N ALA A 41 -0.14 -2.61 -8.16
CA ALA A 41 0.02 -1.30 -7.53
C ALA A 41 0.79 -1.39 -6.21
N GLU A 42 0.43 -2.32 -5.32
CA GLU A 42 1.14 -2.52 -4.04
C GLU A 42 2.58 -2.98 -4.24
N THR A 43 2.84 -3.83 -5.23
CA THR A 43 4.21 -4.24 -5.61
C THR A 43 5.03 -3.05 -6.10
N PHE A 44 4.42 -2.15 -6.87
CA PHE A 44 5.09 -0.95 -7.37
C PHE A 44 5.41 0.04 -6.24
N ILE A 45 4.46 0.27 -5.33
CA ILE A 45 4.64 1.13 -4.15
C ILE A 45 5.65 0.49 -3.17
N GLY A 46 5.70 -0.85 -3.12
CA GLY A 46 6.56 -1.62 -2.22
C GLY A 46 5.99 -1.84 -0.82
N ARG A 47 4.69 -1.57 -0.62
CA ARG A 47 3.98 -1.73 0.65
C ARG A 47 2.46 -1.85 0.44
N PRO A 48 1.73 -2.43 1.40
CA PRO A 48 0.27 -2.37 1.40
C PRO A 48 -0.22 -0.94 1.58
N VAL A 49 -1.28 -0.57 0.87
CA VAL A 49 -1.85 0.79 0.93
C VAL A 49 -2.84 0.92 2.08
N LEU A 50 -3.71 -0.08 2.25
CA LEU A 50 -4.75 -0.08 3.27
C LEU A 50 -4.19 -0.44 4.65
N ALA A 51 -4.89 0.03 5.69
CA ALA A 51 -4.49 -0.20 7.06
C ALA A 51 -4.56 -1.68 7.46
N GLY A 52 -3.49 -2.18 8.07
CA GLY A 52 -3.43 -3.47 8.76
C GLY A 52 -2.97 -3.28 10.20
N THR A 53 -3.19 -4.30 11.04
CA THR A 53 -2.71 -4.31 12.43
C THR A 53 -1.46 -5.16 12.51
N TYR A 54 -0.39 -4.58 13.06
CA TYR A 54 0.92 -5.18 13.16
C TYR A 54 1.41 -5.18 14.60
N ARG A 55 2.23 -6.17 14.93
CA ARG A 55 3.03 -6.20 16.16
C ARG A 55 4.50 -6.19 15.77
N GLU A 56 5.23 -5.20 16.22
CA GLU A 56 6.67 -5.07 15.97
C GLU A 56 7.44 -5.18 17.27
N THR A 57 8.34 -6.14 17.34
CA THR A 57 9.25 -6.35 18.46
C THR A 57 10.66 -5.92 18.06
N VAL A 58 11.21 -4.96 18.79
CA VAL A 58 12.54 -4.39 18.55
C VAL A 58 13.38 -4.61 19.79
N TRP A 59 14.54 -5.25 19.61
CA TRP A 59 15.55 -5.33 20.66
C TRP A 59 16.34 -4.03 20.72
N LEU A 60 16.33 -3.37 21.87
CA LEU A 60 17.05 -2.13 22.14
C LEU A 60 18.32 -2.45 22.93
N PRO A 61 19.51 -2.54 22.30
CA PRO A 61 20.76 -2.89 23.00
C PRO A 61 21.25 -1.79 23.95
N ARG A 62 20.71 -0.58 23.82
CA ARG A 62 21.00 0.60 24.64
C ARG A 62 19.77 1.49 24.69
N PRO A 63 19.69 2.42 25.65
CA PRO A 63 18.63 3.42 25.64
C PRO A 63 18.64 4.26 24.37
N VAL A 64 17.47 4.45 23.76
CA VAL A 64 17.29 5.23 22.52
C VAL A 64 16.18 6.26 22.69
N ALA A 65 16.30 7.41 22.03
CA ALA A 65 15.28 8.45 22.08
C ALA A 65 14.05 8.09 21.25
N ASP A 66 14.30 7.62 20.03
CA ASP A 66 13.27 7.40 19.02
C ASP A 66 13.32 5.95 18.54
N VAL A 67 12.16 5.31 18.48
CA VAL A 67 11.99 3.99 17.86
C VAL A 67 11.16 4.15 16.61
N TRP A 68 11.78 3.97 15.45
CA TRP A 68 11.10 4.06 14.16
C TRP A 68 10.33 2.77 13.89
N LEU A 69 9.03 2.90 13.65
CA LEU A 69 8.19 1.77 13.24
C LEU A 69 8.39 1.51 11.75
N SER A 70 8.46 0.23 11.38
CA SER A 70 8.78 -0.16 10.01
C SER A 70 7.64 0.09 9.01
N ARG A 71 6.38 0.20 9.49
CA ARG A 71 5.20 0.45 8.64
C ARG A 71 4.69 1.88 8.85
N TRP A 72 4.49 2.59 7.74
CA TRP A 72 3.97 3.96 7.68
C TRP A 72 2.91 4.07 6.59
N PRO A 73 1.86 4.90 6.74
CA PRO A 73 1.56 5.79 7.86
C PRO A 73 1.00 5.07 9.09
N VAL A 74 1.42 5.46 10.30
CA VAL A 74 0.89 4.89 11.55
C VAL A 74 -0.39 5.63 11.92
N GLY A 75 -1.51 4.91 11.99
CA GLY A 75 -2.82 5.46 12.32
C GLY A 75 -3.06 5.52 13.83
N ALA A 76 -2.87 4.39 14.52
CA ALA A 76 -3.03 4.31 15.96
C ALA A 76 -2.08 3.27 16.57
N VAL A 77 -1.62 3.52 17.79
CA VAL A 77 -0.87 2.54 18.59
C VAL A 77 -1.81 2.03 19.67
N SER A 78 -2.01 0.71 19.72
CA SER A 78 -2.95 0.06 20.63
C SER A 78 -2.26 -0.71 21.76
N GLY A 79 -0.95 -0.93 21.68
CA GLY A 79 -0.19 -1.60 22.72
C GLY A 79 1.30 -1.27 22.66
N ILE A 80 1.94 -1.05 23.80
CA ILE A 80 3.38 -0.94 23.92
C ILE A 80 3.80 -1.69 25.18
N THR A 81 4.75 -2.61 25.04
CA THR A 81 5.34 -3.36 26.14
C THR A 81 6.85 -3.24 26.10
N LEU A 82 7.48 -2.96 27.24
CA LEU A 82 8.94 -2.95 27.40
C LEU A 82 9.32 -4.05 28.38
N ASP A 83 10.11 -5.04 27.95
CA ASP A 83 10.44 -6.24 28.73
C ASP A 83 9.20 -6.93 29.33
N GLY A 84 8.10 -6.94 28.56
CA GLY A 84 6.81 -7.50 28.97
C GLY A 84 5.99 -6.63 29.92
N GLN A 85 6.51 -5.48 30.38
CA GLN A 85 5.74 -4.51 31.15
C GLN A 85 4.91 -3.61 30.24
N ASP A 86 3.61 -3.53 30.50
CA ASP A 86 2.71 -2.65 29.74
C ASP A 86 3.01 -1.17 30.02
N VAL A 87 3.30 -0.44 28.96
CA VAL A 87 3.57 1.01 28.96
C VAL A 87 2.68 1.73 27.93
N THR A 88 1.59 1.09 27.51
CA THR A 88 0.62 1.61 26.53
C THR A 88 -0.05 2.91 26.98
N GLY A 89 -0.12 3.16 28.29
CA GLY A 89 -0.72 4.35 28.89
C GLY A 89 -0.01 5.66 28.56
N THR A 90 -0.04 6.63 29.48
CA THR A 90 0.66 7.90 29.29
C THR A 90 2.18 7.67 29.40
N GLY A 91 2.97 8.34 28.55
CA GLY A 91 4.42 8.15 28.57
C GLY A 91 5.11 8.15 27.22
N TRP A 92 4.39 8.34 26.12
CA TRP A 92 4.93 8.28 24.77
C TRP A 92 4.16 9.21 23.82
N ARG A 93 4.75 9.50 22.67
CA ARG A 93 4.14 10.25 21.56
C ARG A 93 4.59 9.67 20.23
N LEU A 94 3.73 9.78 19.23
CA LEU A 94 4.07 9.47 17.85
C LEU A 94 4.50 10.76 17.13
N ASN A 95 5.70 10.76 16.55
CA ASN A 95 6.24 11.87 15.78
C ASN A 95 6.72 11.38 14.41
N GLY A 96 5.93 11.63 13.35
CA GLY A 96 6.32 11.26 11.98
C GLY A 96 6.53 9.77 11.71
N GLY A 97 6.02 8.88 12.59
CA GLY A 97 6.26 7.42 12.53
C GLY A 97 7.28 6.91 13.53
N ALA A 98 7.97 7.81 14.24
CA ALA A 98 8.83 7.47 15.37
C ALA A 98 8.05 7.49 16.68
N LEU A 99 8.26 6.48 17.51
CA LEU A 99 7.74 6.39 18.86
C LEU A 99 8.75 7.01 19.83
N VAL A 100 8.37 8.13 20.44
CA VAL A 100 9.22 8.89 21.36
C VAL A 100 8.70 8.73 22.78
N ARG A 101 9.58 8.43 23.74
CA ARG A 101 9.18 8.42 25.15
C ARG A 101 8.94 9.85 25.62
N TRP A 102 7.89 10.06 26.40
CA TRP A 102 7.49 11.39 26.85
C TRP A 102 7.15 11.39 28.34
N SER A 103 7.87 12.14 29.14
CA SER A 103 7.64 12.27 30.59
C SER A 103 7.79 13.74 31.00
N ASP A 104 6.88 14.26 31.81
CA ASP A 104 6.96 15.60 32.42
C ASP A 104 7.25 16.74 31.41
N GLY A 105 6.63 16.65 30.23
CA GLY A 105 6.77 17.68 29.19
C GLY A 105 8.10 17.65 28.43
N ARG A 106 8.92 16.61 28.61
CA ARG A 106 10.20 16.44 27.91
C ARG A 106 10.29 15.07 27.23
N PRO A 107 11.00 14.99 26.08
CA PRO A 107 11.33 13.70 25.48
C PRO A 107 12.30 12.95 26.40
N GLY A 108 11.97 11.69 26.67
CA GLY A 108 12.80 10.76 27.44
C GLY A 108 13.44 9.71 26.52
N LEU A 109 14.20 8.79 27.12
CA LEU A 109 14.75 7.63 26.43
C LEU A 109 13.89 6.40 26.73
N TRP A 110 13.73 5.55 25.71
CA TRP A 110 13.32 4.16 25.91
C TRP A 110 14.44 3.41 26.62
N GLY A 111 14.09 2.58 27.61
CA GLY A 111 15.05 1.69 28.26
C GLY A 111 15.62 0.67 27.26
N ALA A 112 16.80 0.14 27.57
CA ALA A 112 17.30 -1.04 26.87
C ALA A 112 16.41 -2.24 27.22
N GLY A 113 16.17 -3.14 26.26
CA GLY A 113 15.23 -4.25 26.42
C GLY A 113 14.46 -4.60 25.15
N ASP A 114 13.53 -5.54 25.29
CA ASP A 114 12.59 -5.92 24.22
C ASP A 114 11.40 -4.97 24.23
N LEU A 115 11.30 -4.12 23.21
CA LEU A 115 10.17 -3.25 22.99
C LEU A 115 9.23 -3.88 21.97
N ALA A 116 8.04 -4.30 22.40
CA ALA A 116 6.98 -4.77 21.53
C ALA A 116 5.87 -3.73 21.40
N VAL A 117 5.59 -3.29 20.18
CA VAL A 117 4.59 -2.27 19.83
C VAL A 117 3.53 -2.90 18.94
N THR A 118 2.27 -2.78 19.33
CA THR A 118 1.10 -3.15 18.54
C THR A 118 0.46 -1.88 17.99
N TYR A 119 0.34 -1.79 16.66
CA TYR A 119 -0.12 -0.59 15.98
C TYR A 119 -0.85 -0.88 14.68
N THR A 120 -1.70 0.05 14.25
CA THR A 120 -2.31 0.05 12.92
C THR A 120 -1.51 0.96 12.00
N ALA A 121 -1.17 0.45 10.82
CA ALA A 121 -0.45 1.23 9.81
C ALA A 121 -0.98 0.98 8.40
N GLY A 122 -1.01 2.05 7.60
CA GLY A 122 -1.65 2.15 6.29
C GLY A 122 -2.74 3.21 6.28
N HIS A 123 -3.31 3.48 5.10
CA HIS A 123 -4.41 4.41 4.96
C HIS A 123 -5.74 3.74 5.35
N ALA A 124 -6.56 4.45 6.13
CA ALA A 124 -7.90 3.96 6.49
C ALA A 124 -8.80 3.83 5.26
N THR A 125 -8.63 4.76 4.31
CA THR A 125 -9.30 4.76 3.01
C THR A 125 -8.26 4.87 1.91
N CYS A 126 -8.47 4.16 0.79
CA CYS A 126 -7.58 4.25 -0.35
C CYS A 126 -7.58 5.70 -0.89
N PRO A 127 -6.42 6.38 -1.02
CA PRO A 127 -6.34 7.70 -1.63
C PRO A 127 -6.89 7.70 -3.06
N GLU A 128 -7.56 8.79 -3.46
CA GLU A 128 -8.21 8.88 -4.78
C GLU A 128 -7.22 8.72 -5.94
N ASP A 129 -5.98 9.21 -5.80
CA ASP A 129 -4.94 9.02 -6.83
C ASP A 129 -4.60 7.54 -7.06
N ILE A 130 -4.53 6.77 -5.97
CA ILE A 130 -4.24 5.33 -6.03
C ILE A 130 -5.45 4.59 -6.60
N LYS A 131 -6.67 4.99 -6.24
CA LYS A 131 -7.89 4.44 -6.86
C LYS A 131 -7.92 4.67 -8.36
N ALA A 132 -7.64 5.89 -8.82
CA ALA A 132 -7.60 6.23 -10.24
C ALA A 132 -6.54 5.42 -11.00
N ALA A 133 -5.36 5.26 -10.40
CA ALA A 133 -4.29 4.41 -10.91
C ALA A 133 -4.73 2.93 -11.05
N VAL A 134 -5.37 2.36 -10.02
CA VAL A 134 -5.86 0.99 -10.03
C VAL A 134 -7.00 0.80 -11.04
N LEU A 135 -7.95 1.73 -11.13
CA LEU A 135 -9.03 1.70 -12.12
C LEU A 135 -8.49 1.73 -13.55
N THR A 136 -7.48 2.55 -13.82
CA THR A 136 -6.80 2.59 -15.12
C THR A 136 -6.15 1.25 -15.45
N LEU A 137 -5.48 0.62 -14.49
CA LEU A 137 -4.92 -0.73 -14.66
C LEU A 137 -6.00 -1.78 -14.87
N VAL A 138 -7.11 -1.72 -14.12
CA VAL A 138 -8.24 -2.64 -14.29
C VAL A 138 -8.80 -2.54 -15.69
N ARG A 139 -9.01 -1.32 -16.19
CA ARG A 139 -9.47 -1.04 -17.55
C ARG A 139 -8.52 -1.63 -18.59
N ASP A 140 -7.22 -1.35 -18.48
CA ASP A 140 -6.21 -1.84 -19.42
C ASP A 140 -6.14 -3.37 -19.43
N MET A 141 -6.14 -3.98 -18.24
CA MET A 141 -6.11 -5.43 -18.09
C MET A 141 -7.40 -6.09 -18.58
N TYR A 142 -8.56 -5.49 -18.36
CA TYR A 142 -9.84 -6.01 -18.81
C TYR A 142 -9.95 -5.98 -20.33
N PHE A 143 -9.63 -4.85 -20.98
CA PHE A 143 -9.65 -4.75 -22.44
C PHE A 143 -8.53 -5.55 -23.13
N ALA A 144 -7.50 -5.95 -22.39
CA ALA A 144 -6.51 -6.91 -22.87
C ALA A 144 -7.03 -8.35 -22.89
N ILE A 145 -8.06 -8.69 -22.11
CA ILE A 145 -8.67 -10.03 -22.11
C ILE A 145 -9.35 -10.24 -23.47
N GLY A 146 -8.88 -11.25 -24.22
CA GLY A 146 -9.39 -11.56 -25.55
C GLY A 146 -8.74 -10.77 -26.69
N ARG A 147 -7.83 -9.85 -26.39
CA ARG A 147 -7.00 -9.19 -27.40
C ARG A 147 -5.80 -10.07 -27.72
N ASP A 148 -5.62 -10.41 -29.00
CA ASP A 148 -4.45 -11.13 -29.46
C ASP A 148 -3.25 -10.17 -29.60
N ALA A 149 -2.24 -10.35 -28.75
CA ALA A 149 -1.02 -9.54 -28.76
C ALA A 149 -0.17 -9.73 -30.03
N ALA A 150 -0.45 -10.75 -30.84
CA ALA A 150 0.22 -10.98 -32.12
C ALA A 150 -0.27 -10.05 -33.25
N ILE A 151 -1.48 -9.49 -33.14
CA ILE A 151 -2.07 -8.60 -34.16
C ILE A 151 -1.56 -7.16 -33.91
N LYS A 152 -0.51 -6.78 -34.65
CA LYS A 152 0.19 -5.48 -34.50
C LYS A 152 -0.31 -4.38 -35.42
N SER A 153 -1.02 -4.75 -36.49
CA SER A 153 -1.56 -3.82 -37.49
C SER A 153 -2.71 -4.49 -38.21
N ASP A 154 -3.86 -3.82 -38.27
CA ASP A 154 -4.92 -4.15 -39.21
C ASP A 154 -4.93 -3.10 -40.31
N THR A 155 -5.01 -3.56 -41.56
CA THR A 155 -5.01 -2.68 -42.73
C THR A 155 -6.39 -2.75 -43.34
N TYR A 156 -7.14 -1.67 -43.24
CA TYR A 156 -8.46 -1.60 -43.84
C TYR A 156 -8.36 -1.44 -45.36
N CYS A 157 -9.41 -1.85 -46.06
CA CYS A 157 -9.47 -1.82 -47.53
C CYS A 157 -9.39 -0.41 -48.15
N ASP A 158 -9.49 0.64 -47.31
CA ASP A 158 -9.35 2.05 -47.69
C ASP A 158 -7.89 2.57 -47.59
N GLY A 159 -6.94 1.71 -47.22
CA GLY A 159 -5.53 2.06 -47.07
C GLY A 159 -5.19 2.76 -45.74
N THR A 160 -6.14 2.89 -44.82
CA THR A 160 -5.84 3.35 -43.47
C THR A 160 -5.30 2.20 -42.61
N SER A 161 -4.13 2.43 -42.01
CA SER A 161 -3.52 1.48 -41.08
C SER A 161 -3.61 2.05 -39.66
N VAL A 162 -4.23 1.32 -38.74
CA VAL A 162 -4.17 1.65 -37.32
C VAL A 162 -3.00 0.88 -36.71
N THR A 163 -1.91 1.58 -36.40
CA THR A 163 -0.81 1.00 -35.63
C THR A 163 -1.17 1.07 -34.16
N MET A 164 -1.39 -0.08 -33.53
CA MET A 164 -1.68 -0.12 -32.10
C MET A 164 -0.39 -0.39 -31.33
N ALA A 165 -0.01 0.52 -30.44
CA ALA A 165 1.12 0.30 -29.54
C ALA A 165 0.78 -0.83 -28.57
N VAL A 166 1.48 -1.97 -28.70
CA VAL A 166 1.45 -3.05 -27.72
C VAL A 166 2.41 -2.66 -26.60
N ASN A 167 1.90 -1.94 -25.60
CA ASN A 167 2.63 -1.86 -24.34
C ASN A 167 2.55 -3.25 -23.69
N LEU A 168 3.72 -3.82 -23.40
CA LEU A 168 3.88 -4.95 -22.47
C LEU A 168 3.14 -4.63 -21.15
N PRO A 169 2.94 -5.60 -20.23
CA PRO A 169 2.32 -5.35 -18.91
C PRO A 169 3.22 -4.50 -17.98
N SER A 170 3.97 -3.55 -18.54
CA SER A 170 4.50 -2.39 -17.86
C SER A 170 3.34 -1.47 -17.48
N ILE A 171 3.24 -1.16 -16.20
CA ILE A 171 2.37 -0.12 -15.66
C ILE A 171 2.50 1.13 -16.54
N SER A 172 1.37 1.64 -17.06
CA SER A 172 1.36 2.82 -17.92
C SER A 172 2.07 4.00 -17.25
N ARG A 173 2.71 4.87 -18.02
CA ARG A 173 3.42 6.04 -17.48
C ARG A 173 2.49 6.94 -16.66
N ALA A 174 1.25 7.10 -17.08
CA ALA A 174 0.24 7.86 -16.34
C ALA A 174 -0.04 7.26 -14.95
N VAL A 175 -0.11 5.92 -14.87
CA VAL A 175 -0.28 5.20 -13.61
C VAL A 175 0.97 5.33 -12.74
N THR A 176 2.15 5.24 -13.34
CA THR A 176 3.44 5.41 -12.65
C THR A 176 3.56 6.80 -12.03
N ASP A 177 3.19 7.85 -12.75
CA ASP A 177 3.27 9.24 -12.29
C ASP A 177 2.33 9.48 -11.08
N LEU A 178 1.15 8.84 -11.05
CA LEU A 178 0.22 8.89 -9.91
C LEU A 178 0.74 8.12 -8.68
N LEU A 179 1.45 7.02 -8.90
CA LEU A 179 1.96 6.17 -7.81
C LEU A 179 3.33 6.62 -7.26
N MET A 180 4.09 7.39 -8.04
CA MET A 180 5.43 7.87 -7.68
C MET A 180 5.50 8.54 -6.28
N PRO A 181 4.58 9.44 -5.91
CA PRO A 181 4.61 10.11 -4.61
C PRO A 181 4.45 9.15 -3.41
N TYR A 182 3.81 8.00 -3.62
CA TYR A 182 3.50 7.05 -2.56
C TYR A 182 4.59 6.01 -2.36
N ARG A 183 5.57 5.93 -3.27
CA ARG A 183 6.72 5.06 -3.14
C ARG A 183 7.59 5.56 -1.98
N GLY A 184 7.80 4.70 -0.98
CA GLY A 184 8.68 5.04 0.13
C GLY A 184 10.08 5.34 -0.39
N VAL A 185 10.57 6.56 -0.18
CA VAL A 185 11.99 6.84 -0.28
C VAL A 185 12.64 6.04 0.85
N VAL A 186 13.32 4.96 0.50
CA VAL A 186 14.21 4.27 1.44
C VAL A 186 15.36 5.23 1.68
N VAL A 187 15.23 6.08 2.71
CA VAL A 187 16.36 6.84 3.25
C VAL A 187 17.16 5.81 4.04
N GLY A 188 18.17 5.24 3.38
CA GLY A 188 19.16 4.35 3.99
C GLY A 188 20.12 5.09 4.90
#